data_AF-X1VVT3-F1
#
_entry.id   AF-X1VVT3-F1
#
_cell.length_a   1.000
_cell.length_b   1.000
_cell.length_c   1.000
_cell.angle_alpha   90.00
_cell.angle_beta   90.00
_cell.angle_gamma   90.00
#
_symmetry.space_group_name_H-M   'P 1'
#
loop_
_entity.id
_entity.type
_entity.pdbx_description
1 polymer ?
#
loop_
_entity_poly.entity_id
_entity_poly.type
_entity_poly.pdbx_seq_one_letter_code
_entity_poly.pdbx_strand_id
1 'polypeptide(L)'
;LLATAVYEDFGRVEHALEKTRGRLEQERAAHHKWWKSYWERVPEVSIPSEELSFIYCYGLYKFACLTNPAGVAATLQGPWIEEYQMPPWSSDYHFNINVQECYWPAFTSNLLDHIVPLFDMVESWKPKLQRNARLFLGIDDGLMLPHAVDDRCTCMGGFWTGSIDHGSTSWVAQLMWLYYCYTLDEEFLRERAYPFIKGALRCYEEMLEWDGEAPCLPVSVSPEYNGDRMNAWGRNASFQLANLHFLLRAGAKAAYILKE
;
A
#
# COMPACT_ATOMS: atom_id res chain seq x y z
N LEU A 1 -50.52 -15.97 -34.77
CA LEU A 1 -49.44 -16.73 -34.11
C LEU A 1 -48.06 -16.11 -34.35
N LEU A 2 -47.69 -15.71 -35.57
CA LEU A 2 -46.42 -14.99 -35.83
C LEU A 2 -46.40 -13.53 -35.34
N ALA A 3 -47.52 -12.80 -35.38
CA ALA A 3 -47.59 -11.42 -34.89
C ALA A 3 -47.46 -11.31 -33.35
N THR A 4 -47.94 -12.29 -32.59
CA THR A 4 -47.88 -12.29 -31.12
C THR A 4 -46.49 -12.60 -30.58
N ALA A 5 -45.70 -13.43 -31.28
CA ALA A 5 -44.33 -13.77 -30.87
C ALA A 5 -43.35 -12.60 -31.06
N VAL A 6 -43.56 -11.74 -32.06
CA VAL A 6 -42.73 -10.54 -32.29
C VAL A 6 -43.04 -9.45 -31.25
N TYR A 7 -44.31 -9.25 -30.88
CA TYR A 7 -44.70 -8.30 -29.83
C TYR A 7 -44.25 -8.70 -28.42
N GLU A 8 -44.23 -10.01 -28.09
CA GLU A 8 -43.65 -10.50 -26.82
C GLU A 8 -42.15 -10.21 -26.72
N ASP A 9 -41.43 -10.22 -27.84
CA ASP A 9 -39.99 -9.94 -27.89
C ASP A 9 -39.70 -8.43 -27.72
N PHE A 10 -40.52 -7.57 -28.34
CA PHE A 10 -40.43 -6.11 -28.12
C PHE A 10 -40.73 -5.71 -26.68
N GLY A 11 -41.78 -6.28 -26.05
CA GLY A 11 -42.09 -6.00 -24.65
C GLY A 11 -41.00 -6.46 -23.67
N ARG A 12 -40.31 -7.57 -23.98
CA ARG A 12 -39.13 -8.02 -23.21
C ARG A 12 -37.93 -7.11 -23.39
N VAL A 13 -37.68 -6.62 -24.61
CA VAL A 13 -36.61 -5.66 -24.89
C VAL A 13 -36.88 -4.31 -24.22
N GLU A 14 -38.09 -3.76 -24.32
CA GLU A 14 -38.47 -2.51 -23.63
C GLU A 14 -38.36 -2.65 -22.11
N HIS A 15 -38.86 -3.75 -21.53
CA HIS A 15 -38.71 -4.00 -20.10
C HIS A 15 -37.23 -4.13 -19.67
N ALA A 16 -36.40 -4.78 -20.49
CA ALA A 16 -34.96 -4.88 -20.24
C ALA A 16 -34.28 -3.50 -20.35
N LEU A 17 -34.66 -2.66 -21.32
CA LEU A 17 -34.16 -1.30 -21.49
C LEU A 17 -34.59 -0.38 -20.34
N GLU A 18 -35.85 -0.43 -19.92
CA GLU A 18 -36.36 0.32 -18.77
C GLU A 18 -35.68 -0.11 -17.47
N LYS A 19 -35.52 -1.43 -17.25
CA LYS A 19 -34.78 -1.95 -16.09
C LYS A 19 -33.32 -1.51 -16.12
N THR A 20 -32.70 -1.53 -17.29
CA THR A 20 -31.30 -1.07 -17.47
C THR A 20 -31.18 0.42 -17.22
N ARG A 21 -32.14 1.23 -17.71
CA ARG A 21 -32.20 2.67 -17.49
C ARG A 21 -32.42 3.01 -16.01
N GLY A 22 -33.38 2.35 -15.36
CA GLY A 22 -33.64 2.52 -13.93
C GLY A 22 -32.41 2.14 -13.08
N ARG A 23 -31.71 1.06 -13.45
CA ARG A 23 -30.44 0.71 -12.81
C ARG A 23 -29.36 1.76 -13.06
N LEU A 24 -29.19 2.25 -14.30
CA LEU A 24 -28.22 3.28 -14.62
C LEU A 24 -28.47 4.58 -13.84
N GLU A 25 -29.74 4.99 -13.70
CA GLU A 25 -30.12 6.16 -12.91
C GLU A 25 -29.79 5.97 -11.42
N GLN A 26 -30.00 4.78 -10.87
CA GLN A 26 -29.60 4.43 -9.50
C GLN A 26 -28.08 4.43 -9.31
N GLU A 27 -27.32 3.79 -10.21
CA GLU A 27 -25.85 3.78 -10.16
C GLU A 27 -25.28 5.20 -10.31
N ARG A 28 -25.86 6.02 -11.19
CA ARG A 28 -25.46 7.42 -11.35
C ARG A 28 -25.75 8.24 -10.09
N ALA A 29 -26.90 8.03 -9.45
CA ALA A 29 -27.22 8.70 -8.19
C ALA A 29 -26.27 8.28 -7.06
N ALA A 30 -25.96 6.97 -6.97
CA ALA A 30 -24.98 6.45 -6.02
C ALA A 30 -23.58 7.02 -6.26
N HIS A 31 -23.14 7.08 -7.52
CA HIS A 31 -21.87 7.67 -7.93
C HIS A 31 -21.75 9.15 -7.56
N HIS A 32 -22.77 9.97 -7.87
CA HIS A 32 -22.78 11.38 -7.49
C HIS A 32 -22.79 11.56 -5.97
N LYS A 33 -23.54 10.74 -5.24
CA LYS A 33 -23.55 10.75 -3.77
C LYS A 33 -22.17 10.43 -3.20
N TRP A 34 -21.49 9.42 -3.76
CA TRP A 34 -20.14 9.04 -3.33
C TRP A 34 -19.15 10.18 -3.54
N TRP A 35 -19.07 10.75 -4.75
CA TRP A 35 -18.15 11.86 -5.04
C TRP A 35 -18.46 13.11 -4.21
N LYS A 36 -19.74 13.41 -3.98
CA LYS A 36 -20.12 14.51 -3.09
C LYS A 36 -19.59 14.28 -1.67
N SER A 37 -19.84 13.09 -1.11
CA SER A 37 -19.34 12.74 0.22
C SER A 37 -17.81 12.72 0.30
N TYR A 38 -17.14 12.31 -0.77
CA TYR A 38 -15.67 12.34 -0.88
C TYR A 38 -15.15 13.78 -0.77
N TRP A 39 -15.65 14.68 -1.62
CA TRP A 39 -15.20 16.08 -1.63
C TRP A 39 -15.63 16.87 -0.39
N GLU A 40 -16.74 16.51 0.26
CA GLU A 40 -17.15 17.08 1.55
C GLU A 40 -16.18 16.73 2.70
N ARG A 41 -15.45 15.61 2.59
CA ARG A 41 -14.45 15.19 3.59
C ARG A 41 -13.07 15.79 3.36
N VAL A 42 -12.72 16.02 2.10
CA VAL A 42 -11.42 16.59 1.70
C VAL A 42 -11.29 18.02 2.25
N PRO A 43 -10.21 18.35 2.97
CA PRO A 43 -9.95 19.72 3.42
C PRO A 43 -9.89 20.70 2.25
N GLU A 44 -10.59 21.83 2.37
CA GLU A 44 -10.52 22.89 1.39
C GLU A 44 -9.18 23.64 1.50
N VAL A 45 -8.45 23.73 0.38
CA VAL A 45 -7.18 24.46 0.28
C VAL A 45 -7.31 25.55 -0.78
N SER A 46 -7.17 26.81 -0.36
CA SER A 46 -7.15 27.94 -1.30
C SER A 46 -5.74 28.17 -1.82
N ILE A 47 -5.53 27.91 -3.11
CA ILE A 47 -4.26 28.09 -3.81
C ILE A 47 -4.43 29.20 -4.85
N PRO A 48 -3.66 30.32 -4.77
CA PRO A 48 -3.84 31.45 -5.69
C PRO A 48 -3.59 31.15 -7.18
N SER A 49 -2.79 30.13 -7.49
CA SER A 49 -2.58 29.67 -8.87
C SER A 49 -3.63 28.65 -9.25
N GLU A 50 -4.35 28.93 -10.35
CA GLU A 50 -5.35 28.02 -10.91
C GLU A 50 -4.72 26.69 -11.36
N GLU A 51 -3.50 26.71 -11.87
CA GLU A 51 -2.78 25.52 -12.32
C GLU A 51 -2.41 24.62 -11.15
N LEU A 52 -1.89 25.20 -10.05
CA LEU A 52 -1.57 24.43 -8.84
C LEU A 52 -2.84 23.91 -8.16
N SER A 53 -3.91 24.70 -8.15
CA SER A 53 -5.23 24.27 -7.68
C SER A 53 -5.75 23.07 -8.49
N PHE A 54 -5.65 23.14 -9.82
CA PHE A 54 -6.02 22.03 -10.70
C PHE A 54 -5.18 20.78 -10.42
N ILE A 55 -3.84 20.90 -10.33
CA ILE A 55 -2.96 19.75 -10.07
C ILE A 55 -3.29 19.10 -8.72
N TYR A 56 -3.53 19.90 -7.69
CA TYR A 56 -3.91 19.40 -6.36
C TYR A 56 -5.23 18.62 -6.39
N CYS A 57 -6.30 19.24 -6.92
CA CYS A 57 -7.60 18.59 -7.03
C CYS A 57 -7.58 17.37 -7.95
N TYR A 58 -6.83 17.43 -9.06
CA TYR A 58 -6.69 16.31 -9.99
C TYR A 58 -5.90 15.15 -9.39
N GLY A 59 -4.88 15.45 -8.57
CA GLY A 59 -4.16 14.45 -7.77
C GLY A 59 -5.07 13.72 -6.80
N LEU A 60 -5.90 14.44 -6.05
CA LEU A 60 -6.88 13.84 -5.14
C LEU A 60 -7.96 13.05 -5.89
N TYR A 61 -8.42 13.53 -7.05
CA TYR A 61 -9.33 12.77 -7.90
C TYR A 61 -8.71 11.43 -8.34
N LYS A 62 -7.46 11.46 -8.83
CA LYS A 62 -6.72 10.25 -9.23
C LYS A 62 -6.50 9.30 -8.06
N PHE A 63 -6.13 9.84 -6.90
CA PHE A 63 -5.96 9.07 -5.67
C PHE A 63 -7.23 8.29 -5.35
N ALA A 64 -8.40 8.94 -5.35
CA ALA A 64 -9.67 8.29 -5.06
C ALA A 64 -10.03 7.17 -6.05
N CYS A 65 -9.75 7.39 -7.34
CA CYS A 65 -9.94 6.40 -8.39
C CYS A 65 -8.99 5.20 -8.25
N LEU A 66 -7.77 5.43 -7.76
CA LEU A 66 -6.71 4.44 -7.61
C LEU A 66 -6.86 3.59 -6.33
N THR A 67 -7.39 4.18 -5.26
CA THR A 67 -7.32 3.62 -3.88
C THR A 67 -8.70 3.48 -3.22
N ASN A 68 -9.73 3.16 -4.01
CA ASN A 68 -11.09 3.08 -3.48
C ASN A 68 -11.15 2.15 -2.24
N PRO A 69 -11.73 2.57 -1.10
CA PRO A 69 -11.81 1.75 0.11
C PRO A 69 -12.53 0.41 -0.06
N ALA A 70 -13.39 0.28 -1.08
CA ALA A 70 -14.07 -0.97 -1.44
C ALA A 70 -13.35 -1.75 -2.55
N GLY A 71 -12.19 -1.25 -3.00
CA GLY A 71 -11.39 -1.82 -4.08
C GLY A 71 -10.20 -2.63 -3.57
N VAL A 72 -9.26 -2.86 -4.48
CA VAL A 72 -7.96 -3.47 -4.18
C VAL A 72 -6.92 -2.38 -3.91
N ALA A 73 -5.80 -2.77 -3.30
CA ALA A 73 -4.68 -1.87 -3.14
C ALA A 73 -4.15 -1.38 -4.51
N ALA A 74 -3.65 -0.16 -4.54
CA ALA A 74 -3.01 0.45 -5.70
C ALA A 74 -1.75 -0.30 -6.13
N THR A 75 -1.73 -0.75 -7.38
CA THR A 75 -0.51 -1.10 -8.11
C THR A 75 0.14 0.15 -8.71
N LEU A 76 1.32 0.00 -9.34
CA LEU A 76 2.03 1.11 -10.00
C LEU A 76 1.19 1.92 -11.01
N GLN A 77 0.23 1.28 -11.69
CA GLN A 77 -0.59 1.93 -12.72
C GLN A 77 -2.10 1.85 -12.43
N GLY A 78 -2.48 1.26 -11.29
CA GLY A 78 -3.87 1.07 -10.93
C GLY A 78 -4.69 0.36 -12.02
N PRO A 79 -5.92 0.82 -12.28
CA PRO A 79 -6.77 0.24 -13.32
C PRO A 79 -6.39 0.69 -14.75
N TRP A 80 -5.39 1.55 -14.94
CA TRP A 80 -5.05 2.14 -16.23
C TRP A 80 -3.89 1.40 -16.89
N ILE A 81 -4.15 0.15 -17.28
CA ILE A 81 -3.17 -0.72 -17.96
C ILE A 81 -3.57 -0.87 -19.42
N GLU A 82 -2.59 -0.80 -20.32
CA GLU A 82 -2.80 -0.96 -21.75
C GLU A 82 -2.97 -2.44 -22.12
N GLU A 83 -3.97 -2.76 -22.95
CA GLU A 83 -4.26 -4.16 -23.31
C GLU A 83 -3.21 -4.80 -24.25
N TYR A 84 -2.44 -3.98 -24.97
CA TYR A 84 -1.55 -4.44 -26.04
C TYR A 84 -0.11 -4.73 -25.59
N GLN A 85 0.24 -4.47 -24.33
CA GLN A 85 1.59 -4.71 -23.82
C GLN A 85 1.59 -5.07 -22.34
N MET A 86 2.64 -5.75 -21.91
CA MET A 86 2.90 -5.91 -20.48
C MET A 86 3.22 -4.54 -19.87
N PRO A 87 2.56 -4.14 -18.77
CA PRO A 87 2.86 -2.87 -18.14
C PRO A 87 4.32 -2.84 -17.67
N PRO A 88 5.02 -1.69 -17.80
CA PRO A 88 6.31 -1.49 -17.16
C PRO A 88 6.31 -1.94 -15.69
N TRP A 89 7.35 -2.69 -15.30
CA TRP A 89 7.49 -3.32 -13.98
C TRP A 89 6.29 -4.19 -13.59
N SER A 90 5.64 -4.82 -14.57
CA SER A 90 4.46 -5.69 -14.41
C SER A 90 3.25 -5.04 -13.74
N SER A 91 3.24 -3.70 -13.59
CA SER A 91 2.30 -3.02 -12.70
C SER A 91 2.20 -3.73 -11.34
N ASP A 92 3.33 -4.10 -10.76
CA ASP A 92 3.40 -4.81 -9.48
C ASP A 92 3.07 -3.91 -8.28
N TYR A 93 3.18 -4.49 -7.08
CA TYR A 93 3.26 -3.73 -5.84
C TYR A 93 4.73 -3.51 -5.48
N HIS A 94 5.20 -2.28 -5.69
CA HIS A 94 6.58 -1.86 -5.52
C HIS A 94 6.78 -1.08 -4.20
N PHE A 95 7.37 -1.73 -3.20
CA PHE A 95 7.44 -1.30 -1.80
C PHE A 95 8.72 -0.55 -1.40
N ASN A 96 9.66 -0.32 -2.32
CA ASN A 96 10.87 0.46 -2.02
C ASN A 96 10.67 1.98 -2.23
N ILE A 97 9.46 2.45 -2.61
CA ILE A 97 8.97 3.84 -2.53
C ILE A 97 7.54 3.98 -3.09
N ASN A 98 7.21 3.28 -4.18
CA ASN A 98 6.08 3.64 -5.04
C ASN A 98 4.72 3.43 -4.38
N VAL A 99 4.53 2.26 -3.76
CA VAL A 99 3.29 1.97 -3.02
C VAL A 99 3.09 3.00 -1.93
N GLN A 100 4.14 3.37 -1.18
CA GLN A 100 4.03 4.37 -0.12
C GLN A 100 3.61 5.74 -0.66
N GLU A 101 4.21 6.16 -1.76
CA GLU A 101 3.88 7.42 -2.43
C GLU A 101 2.41 7.46 -2.88
N CYS A 102 1.86 6.35 -3.38
CA CYS A 102 0.45 6.26 -3.74
C CYS A 102 -0.49 6.60 -2.58
N TYR A 103 -0.11 6.32 -1.32
CA TYR A 103 -0.98 6.47 -0.15
C TYR A 103 -0.66 7.66 0.75
N TRP A 104 0.44 8.39 0.54
CA TRP A 104 0.70 9.61 1.31
C TRP A 104 -0.45 10.64 1.32
N PRO A 105 -1.21 10.83 0.21
CA PRO A 105 -2.37 11.71 0.24
C PRO A 105 -3.41 11.32 1.28
N ALA A 106 -3.59 10.03 1.60
CA ALA A 106 -4.60 9.54 2.54
C ALA A 106 -4.55 10.26 3.89
N PHE A 107 -3.33 10.50 4.38
CA PHE A 107 -3.07 11.07 5.70
C PHE A 107 -3.42 12.56 5.77
N THR A 108 -2.97 13.34 4.80
CA THR A 108 -3.12 14.81 4.84
C THR A 108 -4.45 15.31 4.29
N SER A 109 -5.20 14.46 3.58
CA SER A 109 -6.47 14.82 2.94
C SER A 109 -7.72 14.26 3.62
N ASN A 110 -7.60 13.73 4.85
CA ASN A 110 -8.73 13.16 5.60
C ASN A 110 -9.39 11.95 4.90
N LEU A 111 -8.57 11.12 4.26
CA LEU A 111 -8.97 9.97 3.42
C LEU A 111 -8.33 8.67 3.90
N LEU A 112 -8.20 8.49 5.21
CA LEU A 112 -7.49 7.34 5.81
C LEU A 112 -8.12 5.99 5.49
N ASP A 113 -9.42 5.92 5.21
CA ASP A 113 -10.09 4.70 4.75
C ASP A 113 -9.52 4.16 3.42
N HIS A 114 -8.93 5.00 2.59
CA HIS A 114 -8.34 4.60 1.31
C HIS A 114 -7.08 3.73 1.45
N ILE A 115 -6.36 3.79 2.58
CA ILE A 115 -5.15 2.95 2.80
C ILE A 115 -5.47 1.59 3.40
N VAL A 116 -6.67 1.39 3.93
CA VAL A 116 -7.06 0.15 4.62
C VAL A 116 -6.91 -1.09 3.73
N PRO A 117 -7.31 -1.07 2.44
CA PRO A 117 -7.10 -2.21 1.55
C PRO A 117 -5.62 -2.63 1.39
N LEU A 118 -4.67 -1.68 1.47
CA LEU A 118 -3.24 -2.01 1.47
C LEU A 118 -2.86 -2.80 2.72
N PHE A 119 -3.32 -2.37 3.89
CA PHE A 119 -3.02 -3.05 5.15
C PHE A 119 -3.62 -4.45 5.17
N ASP A 120 -4.89 -4.59 4.78
CA ASP A 120 -5.58 -5.88 4.71
C ASP A 120 -4.84 -6.86 3.79
N MET A 121 -4.40 -6.37 2.62
CA MET A 121 -3.64 -7.16 1.66
C MET A 121 -2.29 -7.60 2.23
N VAL A 122 -1.49 -6.69 2.80
CA VAL A 122 -0.18 -7.02 3.36
C VAL A 122 -0.28 -7.96 4.56
N GLU A 123 -1.28 -7.79 5.42
CA GLU A 123 -1.49 -8.69 6.56
C GLU A 123 -1.94 -10.08 6.12
N SER A 124 -2.72 -10.19 5.03
CA SER A 124 -3.06 -11.49 4.44
C SER A 124 -1.81 -12.28 4.01
N TRP A 125 -0.70 -11.59 3.76
CA TRP A 125 0.57 -12.18 3.36
C TRP A 125 1.46 -12.58 4.54
N LYS A 126 1.06 -12.33 5.80
CA LYS A 126 1.87 -12.60 7.00
C LYS A 126 2.54 -14.00 7.01
N PRO A 127 1.87 -15.11 6.66
CA PRO A 127 2.54 -16.42 6.60
C PRO A 127 3.69 -16.50 5.58
N LYS A 128 3.58 -15.78 4.44
CA LYS A 128 4.64 -15.68 3.44
C LYS A 128 5.79 -14.81 3.94
N LEU A 129 5.49 -13.69 4.60
CA LEU A 129 6.51 -12.81 5.18
C LEU A 129 7.32 -13.52 6.26
N GLN A 130 6.66 -14.32 7.12
CA GLN A 130 7.33 -15.16 8.12
C GLN A 130 8.17 -16.27 7.49
N ARG A 131 7.65 -16.92 6.43
CA ARG A 131 8.43 -17.90 5.67
C ARG A 131 9.70 -17.28 5.07
N ASN A 132 9.61 -16.07 4.54
CA ASN A 132 10.77 -15.36 4.00
C ASN A 132 11.81 -15.08 5.10
N ALA A 133 11.37 -14.59 6.27
CA ALA A 133 12.26 -14.38 7.42
C ALA A 133 12.93 -15.68 7.87
N ARG A 134 12.19 -16.80 7.92
CA ARG A 134 12.78 -18.11 8.24
C ARG A 134 13.83 -18.56 7.23
N LEU A 135 13.58 -18.37 5.94
CA LEU A 135 14.51 -18.76 4.89
C LEU A 135 15.77 -17.90 4.86
N PHE A 136 15.65 -16.60 5.15
CA PHE A 136 16.76 -15.65 5.06
C PHE A 136 17.56 -15.52 6.37
N LEU A 137 16.86 -15.48 7.51
CA LEU A 137 17.43 -15.16 8.83
C LEU A 137 17.31 -16.32 9.83
N GLY A 138 16.57 -17.40 9.52
CA GLY A 138 16.40 -18.52 10.44
C GLY A 138 15.44 -18.26 11.62
N ILE A 139 14.66 -17.17 11.59
CA ILE A 139 13.71 -16.80 12.65
C ILE A 139 12.25 -16.99 12.22
N ASP A 140 11.36 -17.22 13.19
CA ASP A 140 9.93 -17.49 12.96
C ASP A 140 9.02 -16.29 13.19
N ASP A 141 9.50 -15.31 13.95
CA ASP A 141 8.75 -14.14 14.41
C ASP A 141 9.08 -12.85 13.63
N GLY A 142 9.91 -12.96 12.59
CA GLY A 142 10.21 -11.88 11.65
C GLY A 142 9.17 -11.73 10.54
N LEU A 143 9.07 -10.53 9.96
CA LEU A 143 8.32 -10.26 8.74
C LEU A 143 9.26 -9.70 7.68
N MET A 144 9.30 -10.34 6.51
CA MET A 144 10.18 -9.95 5.40
C MET A 144 9.41 -9.88 4.08
N LEU A 145 9.11 -8.64 3.67
CA LEU A 145 8.47 -8.27 2.41
C LEU A 145 9.53 -7.95 1.35
N PRO A 146 9.55 -8.65 0.19
CA PRO A 146 10.36 -8.27 -0.95
C PRO A 146 9.92 -6.91 -1.53
N HIS A 147 10.83 -6.18 -2.17
CA HIS A 147 10.49 -4.88 -2.76
C HIS A 147 9.41 -4.92 -3.85
N ALA A 148 9.24 -6.03 -4.56
CA ALA A 148 8.40 -6.13 -5.76
C ALA A 148 7.61 -7.43 -5.75
N VAL A 149 6.28 -7.36 -5.65
CA VAL A 149 5.42 -8.54 -5.55
C VAL A 149 4.11 -8.41 -6.34
N ASP A 150 3.51 -9.55 -6.71
CA ASP A 150 2.13 -9.63 -7.21
C ASP A 150 1.10 -9.50 -6.06
N ASP A 151 -0.19 -9.58 -6.39
CA ASP A 151 -1.33 -9.54 -5.46
C ASP A 151 -1.34 -10.70 -4.44
N ARG A 152 -0.45 -11.68 -4.61
CA ARG A 152 -0.30 -12.85 -3.74
C ARG A 152 1.02 -12.80 -2.98
N CYS A 153 1.79 -11.71 -2.99
CA CYS A 153 3.13 -11.65 -2.39
C CYS A 153 4.14 -12.63 -3.04
N THR A 154 3.96 -13.00 -4.30
CA THR A 154 4.98 -13.69 -5.09
C THR A 154 6.00 -12.66 -5.54
N CYS A 155 7.28 -12.87 -5.28
CA CYS A 155 8.33 -11.97 -5.75
C CYS A 155 8.32 -11.90 -7.28
N MET A 156 8.21 -10.69 -7.82
CA MET A 156 8.16 -10.43 -9.27
C MET A 156 9.51 -9.98 -9.83
N GLY A 157 10.42 -9.51 -8.97
CA GLY A 157 11.72 -9.00 -9.38
C GLY A 157 12.81 -10.07 -9.47
N GLY A 158 13.57 -10.07 -10.56
CA GLY A 158 14.89 -10.74 -10.65
C GLY A 158 16.02 -9.95 -9.98
N PHE A 159 15.68 -8.83 -9.34
CA PHE A 159 16.57 -7.88 -8.72
C PHE A 159 16.93 -8.31 -7.29
N TRP A 160 18.09 -8.96 -7.13
CA TRP A 160 18.43 -9.65 -5.88
C TRP A 160 18.58 -8.71 -4.68
N THR A 161 19.12 -7.49 -4.86
CA THR A 161 19.25 -6.50 -3.79
C THR A 161 17.89 -6.07 -3.25
N GLY A 162 16.87 -6.02 -4.10
CA GLY A 162 15.51 -5.76 -3.67
C GLY A 162 14.84 -6.94 -2.93
N SER A 163 15.42 -8.15 -2.96
CA SER A 163 14.96 -9.26 -2.12
C SER A 163 15.47 -9.16 -0.68
N ILE A 164 16.56 -8.42 -0.46
CA ILE A 164 17.15 -8.15 0.87
C ILE A 164 16.95 -6.69 1.30
N ASP A 165 16.00 -5.98 0.68
CA ASP A 165 15.63 -4.63 1.07
C ASP A 165 14.58 -4.67 2.19
N HIS A 166 15.06 -4.72 3.43
CA HIS A 166 14.22 -4.75 4.63
C HIS A 166 13.48 -3.42 4.88
N GLY A 167 13.88 -2.35 4.20
CA GLY A 167 13.18 -1.08 4.22
C GLY A 167 11.76 -1.19 3.69
N SER A 168 11.50 -2.11 2.75
CA SER A 168 10.15 -2.37 2.23
C SER A 168 9.16 -2.75 3.34
N THR A 169 9.57 -3.63 4.26
CA THR A 169 8.74 -4.02 5.41
C THR A 169 8.61 -2.88 6.41
N SER A 170 9.73 -2.23 6.74
CA SER A 170 9.75 -1.09 7.66
C SER A 170 8.85 0.06 7.20
N TRP A 171 8.80 0.34 5.91
CA TRP A 171 8.01 1.46 5.39
C TRP A 171 6.51 1.17 5.41
N VAL A 172 6.09 -0.09 5.27
CA VAL A 172 4.69 -0.47 5.55
C VAL A 172 4.38 -0.29 7.04
N ALA A 173 5.31 -0.67 7.93
CA ALA A 173 5.16 -0.42 9.37
C ALA A 173 5.07 1.09 9.69
N GLN A 174 5.79 1.95 8.95
CA GLN A 174 5.65 3.41 9.03
C GLN A 174 4.25 3.88 8.64
N LEU A 175 3.67 3.35 7.56
CA LEU A 175 2.31 3.70 7.15
C LEU A 175 1.28 3.28 8.22
N MET A 176 1.41 2.09 8.80
CA MET A 176 0.53 1.63 9.88
C MET A 176 0.69 2.49 11.15
N TRP A 177 1.92 2.84 11.52
CA TRP A 177 2.16 3.76 12.64
C TRP A 177 1.55 5.15 12.38
N LEU A 178 1.70 5.68 11.17
CA LEU A 178 1.07 6.94 10.79
C LEU A 178 -0.45 6.83 10.87
N TYR A 179 -1.05 5.73 10.41
CA TYR A 179 -2.49 5.53 10.50
C TYR A 179 -2.96 5.60 11.95
N TYR A 180 -2.26 4.94 12.87
CA TYR A 180 -2.51 5.09 14.30
C TYR A 180 -2.35 6.55 14.76
N CYS A 181 -1.28 7.25 14.38
CA CYS A 181 -1.08 8.64 14.80
C CYS A 181 -2.21 9.59 14.35
N TYR A 182 -2.84 9.33 13.21
CA TYR A 182 -3.94 10.14 12.70
C TYR A 182 -5.31 9.74 13.28
N THR A 183 -5.51 8.46 13.62
CA THR A 183 -6.79 7.94 14.11
C THR A 183 -6.88 7.84 15.63
N LEU A 184 -5.73 7.69 16.29
CA LEU A 184 -5.56 7.29 17.69
C LEU A 184 -6.29 5.98 18.04
N ASP A 185 -6.52 5.12 17.04
CA ASP A 185 -7.17 3.83 17.21
C ASP A 185 -6.23 2.83 17.92
N GLU A 186 -6.39 2.71 19.23
CA GLU A 186 -5.58 1.80 20.05
C GLU A 186 -5.82 0.32 19.73
N GLU A 187 -6.99 -0.05 19.21
CA GLU A 187 -7.27 -1.43 18.77
C GLU A 187 -6.48 -1.73 17.49
N PHE A 188 -6.51 -0.83 16.51
CA PHE A 188 -5.64 -0.92 15.32
C PHE A 188 -4.16 -0.97 15.70
N LEU A 189 -3.73 -0.16 16.66
CA LEU A 189 -2.35 -0.19 17.16
C LEU A 189 -2.00 -1.55 17.73
N ARG A 190 -2.85 -2.11 18.62
CA ARG A 190 -2.60 -3.36 19.32
C ARG A 190 -2.61 -4.58 18.40
N GLU A 191 -3.61 -4.67 17.53
CA GLU A 191 -3.89 -5.88 16.77
C GLU A 191 -3.16 -5.91 15.42
N ARG A 192 -2.85 -4.73 14.84
CA ARG A 192 -2.33 -4.62 13.47
C ARG A 192 -0.96 -3.98 13.42
N ALA A 193 -0.86 -2.70 13.80
CA ALA A 193 0.37 -1.92 13.61
C ALA A 193 1.53 -2.41 14.49
N TYR A 194 1.32 -2.60 15.79
CA TYR A 194 2.38 -2.98 16.71
C TYR A 194 2.95 -4.39 16.44
N PRO A 195 2.12 -5.43 16.20
CA PRO A 195 2.63 -6.74 15.77
C PRO A 195 3.45 -6.65 14.48
N PHE A 196 3.06 -5.82 13.52
CA PHE A 196 3.81 -5.63 12.28
C PHE A 196 5.15 -4.91 12.51
N ILE A 197 5.16 -3.84 13.32
CA ILE A 197 6.39 -3.15 13.76
C ILE A 197 7.35 -4.11 14.46
N LYS A 198 6.85 -4.95 15.39
CA LYS A 198 7.65 -5.97 16.07
C LYS A 198 8.26 -6.96 15.08
N GLY A 199 7.48 -7.47 14.13
CA GLY A 199 7.97 -8.40 13.11
C GLY A 199 9.05 -7.79 12.21
N ALA A 200 8.92 -6.52 11.84
CA ALA A 200 9.94 -5.79 11.09
C ALA A 200 11.22 -5.57 11.93
N LEU A 201 11.07 -5.22 13.22
CA LEU A 201 12.20 -5.05 14.14
C LEU A 201 12.98 -6.33 14.35
N ARG A 202 12.29 -7.48 14.52
CA ARG A 202 12.94 -8.78 14.70
C ARG A 202 13.87 -9.13 13.55
N CYS A 203 13.51 -8.79 12.31
CA CYS A 203 14.40 -8.95 11.16
C CYS A 203 15.67 -8.10 11.27
N TYR A 204 15.56 -6.82 11.68
CA TYR A 204 16.75 -5.98 11.87
C TYR A 204 17.60 -6.47 13.05
N GLU A 205 16.98 -6.90 14.15
CA GLU A 205 17.69 -7.41 15.32
C GLU A 205 18.58 -8.61 14.97
N GLU A 206 18.07 -9.55 14.17
CA GLU A 206 18.83 -10.72 13.73
C GLU A 206 19.96 -10.37 12.74
N MET A 207 19.85 -9.25 12.02
CA MET A 207 20.90 -8.78 11.10
C MET A 207 21.96 -7.90 11.77
N LEU A 208 21.70 -7.39 12.98
CA LEU A 208 22.62 -6.48 13.66
C LEU A 208 23.82 -7.24 14.21
N GLU A 209 25.00 -6.72 13.91
CA GLU A 209 26.26 -7.18 14.49
C GLU A 209 26.90 -6.06 15.32
N TRP A 210 27.79 -6.44 16.25
CA TRP A 210 28.58 -5.49 17.02
C TRP A 210 29.95 -5.26 16.37
N ASP A 211 30.26 -4.01 16.04
CA ASP A 211 31.60 -3.56 15.62
C ASP A 211 32.24 -2.78 16.79
N GLY A 212 32.94 -3.51 17.66
CA GLY A 212 33.39 -2.98 18.95
C GLY A 212 32.21 -2.70 19.87
N GLU A 213 32.06 -1.44 20.30
CA GLU A 213 30.94 -1.00 21.16
C GLU A 213 29.73 -0.45 20.38
N ALA A 214 29.81 -0.39 19.04
CA ALA A 214 28.74 0.17 18.21
C ALA A 214 28.00 -0.93 17.42
N PRO A 215 26.67 -0.95 17.43
CA PRO A 215 25.91 -1.84 16.55
C PRO A 215 26.05 -1.40 15.09
N CYS A 216 26.09 -2.35 14.17
CA CYS A 216 26.16 -2.12 12.74
C CYS A 216 25.31 -3.12 11.96
N LEU A 217 24.84 -2.70 10.78
CA LEU A 217 24.30 -3.60 9.76
C LEU A 217 25.45 -3.95 8.81
N PRO A 218 26.03 -5.16 8.87
CA PRO A 218 27.20 -5.54 8.08
C PRO A 218 26.87 -5.62 6.58
N VAL A 219 25.66 -6.09 6.27
CA VAL A 219 25.11 -6.22 4.92
C VAL A 219 23.80 -5.47 4.87
N SER A 220 23.75 -4.44 4.04
CA SER A 220 22.57 -3.60 3.88
C SER A 220 22.58 -2.97 2.49
N VAL A 221 21.39 -2.63 1.98
CA VAL A 221 21.23 -2.07 0.63
C VAL A 221 20.60 -0.69 0.71
N SER A 222 21.09 0.22 -0.13
CA SER A 222 20.32 1.41 -0.54
C SER A 222 19.54 1.01 -1.78
N PRO A 223 18.22 1.23 -1.83
CA PRO A 223 17.40 0.83 -2.98
C PRO A 223 18.04 1.26 -4.29
N GLU A 224 18.20 0.31 -5.21
CA GLU A 224 18.69 0.51 -6.58
C GLU A 224 20.12 1.04 -6.74
N TYR A 225 20.86 1.29 -5.64
CA TYR A 225 22.25 1.72 -5.72
C TYR A 225 23.13 0.64 -6.36
N ASN A 226 23.83 0.97 -7.44
CA ASN A 226 24.61 0.03 -8.27
C ASN A 226 23.80 -1.14 -8.86
N GLY A 227 22.47 -1.08 -8.85
CA GLY A 227 21.62 -2.10 -9.43
C GLY A 227 21.82 -3.49 -8.81
N ASP A 228 22.05 -4.49 -9.67
CA ASP A 228 22.22 -5.91 -9.30
C ASP A 228 23.69 -6.33 -9.20
N ARG A 229 24.61 -5.35 -9.24
CA ARG A 229 26.04 -5.63 -9.13
C ARG A 229 26.40 -6.20 -7.75
N MET A 230 27.45 -7.01 -7.70
CA MET A 230 27.91 -7.60 -6.44
C MET A 230 28.47 -6.59 -5.42
N ASN A 231 28.62 -5.31 -5.80
CA ASN A 231 28.98 -4.20 -4.93
C ASN A 231 27.80 -3.22 -4.69
N ALA A 232 26.57 -3.69 -4.85
CA ALA A 232 25.33 -2.95 -4.59
C ALA A 232 24.85 -3.02 -3.13
N TRP A 233 25.63 -3.65 -2.25
CA TRP A 233 25.40 -3.74 -0.82
C TRP A 233 26.63 -3.23 -0.07
N GLY A 234 26.43 -2.88 1.18
CA GLY A 234 27.51 -2.46 2.05
C GLY A 234 27.07 -2.36 3.51
N ARG A 235 27.98 -1.89 4.34
CA ARG A 235 27.71 -1.66 5.75
C ARG A 235 26.91 -0.38 5.94
N ASN A 236 25.92 -0.41 6.84
CA ASN A 236 25.25 0.79 7.35
C ASN A 236 24.65 1.71 6.27
N ALA A 237 24.01 1.15 5.24
CA ALA A 237 23.28 1.94 4.26
C ALA A 237 22.30 2.88 4.97
N SER A 238 22.43 4.19 4.73
CA SER A 238 21.69 5.23 5.48
C SER A 238 20.17 5.01 5.46
N PHE A 239 19.65 4.51 4.34
CA PHE A 239 18.25 4.14 4.19
C PHE A 239 17.81 3.07 5.20
N GLN A 240 18.59 2.01 5.39
CA GLN A 240 18.28 0.94 6.34
C GLN A 240 18.40 1.43 7.79
N LEU A 241 19.41 2.26 8.09
CA LEU A 241 19.56 2.85 9.42
C LEU A 241 18.41 3.79 9.78
N ALA A 242 17.93 4.59 8.83
CA ALA A 242 16.77 5.45 9.03
C ALA A 242 15.50 4.65 9.36
N ASN A 243 15.29 3.55 8.63
CA ASN A 243 14.20 2.60 8.87
C ASN A 243 14.29 1.95 10.25
N LEU A 244 15.46 1.44 10.63
CA LEU A 244 15.69 0.86 11.96
C LEU A 244 15.44 1.88 13.08
N HIS A 245 15.97 3.10 12.95
CA HIS A 245 15.74 4.17 13.92
C HIS A 245 14.26 4.54 14.06
N PHE A 246 13.52 4.57 12.94
CA PHE A 246 12.08 4.76 12.98
C PHE A 246 11.39 3.65 13.77
N LEU A 247 11.66 2.39 13.42
CA LEU A 247 11.02 1.24 14.02
C LEU A 247 11.29 1.17 15.53
N LEU A 248 12.52 1.44 15.98
CA LEU A 248 12.86 1.49 17.40
C LEU A 248 12.04 2.54 18.15
N ARG A 249 11.90 3.74 17.57
CA ARG A 249 11.12 4.84 18.16
C ARG A 249 9.62 4.55 18.17
N ALA A 250 9.07 4.08 17.05
CA ALA A 250 7.66 3.76 16.91
C ALA A 250 7.29 2.58 17.80
N GLY A 251 8.10 1.53 17.80
CA GLY A 251 7.92 0.34 18.64
C GLY A 251 7.96 0.65 20.13
N ALA A 252 8.93 1.45 20.59
CA ALA A 252 8.99 1.87 22.00
C ALA A 252 7.77 2.72 22.41
N LYS A 253 7.31 3.63 21.54
CA LYS A 253 6.09 4.42 21.80
C LYS A 253 4.85 3.55 21.83
N ALA A 254 4.70 2.63 20.87
CA ALA A 254 3.58 1.70 20.82
C ALA A 254 3.53 0.83 22.09
N ALA A 255 4.66 0.26 22.51
CA ALA A 255 4.78 -0.51 23.75
C ALA A 255 4.33 0.31 24.97
N TYR A 256 4.82 1.54 25.10
CA TYR A 256 4.44 2.45 26.19
C TYR A 256 2.93 2.75 26.21
N ILE A 257 2.33 3.03 25.04
CA ILE A 257 0.89 3.30 24.91
C ILE A 257 0.08 2.07 25.30
N LEU A 258 0.48 0.89 24.81
CA LEU A 258 -0.22 -0.36 25.01
C LEU A 258 0.02 -1.00 26.40
N LYS A 259 1.02 -0.49 27.14
CA LYS A 259 1.51 -1.00 28.43
C LYS A 259 2.07 -2.43 28.34
N GLU A 260 2.82 -2.69 27.26
CA GLU A 260 3.53 -3.95 26.98
C GLU A 260 5.06 -3.80 27.14
#